data_AF-A0A972VD88-F1
#
_entry.id   AF-A0A972VD88-F1
#
_cell.length_a   1.000
_cell.length_b   1.000
_cell.length_c   1.000
_cell.angle_alpha   90.00
_cell.angle_beta   90.00
_cell.angle_gamma   90.00
#
_symmetry.space_group_name_H-M   'P 1'
#
loop_
_entity.id
_entity.type
_entity.pdbx_description
1 polymer ?
#
loop_
_entity_poly.entity_id
_entity_poly.type
_entity_poly.pdbx_seq_one_letter_code
_entity_poly.pdbx_strand_id
1 'polypeptide(L)'
;VRILSLGLGGGSPGFDVGAVQARIAVDASKPHGPDPWNTAVDISPAQTLRWFASGKADRVEVFLGMDPNAADPSLTTPIASLPGDANSFTPHTLLKTGHTYFWRVVEQHNDTTHMSDLWQFTVGPFLHLDNFESYAHIGELNGWYSYTNASLALTHSQDEVYRGCHGIAIDYDCSGGQKSSFLHHYFSETYWAEPSLGFVELSFRGLPSNPPGHTVLLGLGQGYPTQVTYEGDPNHIRDGQWHTWRIALNRFPNLETINIMEVGVQSFVDTLPTQGAGTIYIDEIHLASAGVFAPLPPKPLLTDLDQDKQMTPRDLALFTEAWLSTDAQDLPVQEPNAPWCYLPFDGTITDVQGNAQTASSGNFSIEDSQYANFDSPETAINITNGHVLNQFTQGITISFWQYGRSSIHRADTLVCSDYTYPKEAPEIAIGLGLWEEPEVLYWQCGSPYDTNRLPGIHQAPEQWSERWNHWAFTKDFSTGKMAIYLNGRLLYGGQGQSTGPIQIEILQLGNGWYRDYDGLMDDFRIHDYALNTPECAYLATHGTGVLPLPAIVPSDFNQDGQVDWQDFAFLADEWANQ
;
A
#
# COMPACT_ATOMS: atom_id res chain seq x y z
N VAL A 1 -7.97 25.13 14.52
CA VAL A 1 -8.45 25.86 13.33
C VAL A 1 -8.35 27.36 13.58
N ARG A 2 -7.73 28.13 12.68
CA ARG A 2 -7.68 29.60 12.75
C ARG A 2 -8.30 30.16 11.46
N ILE A 3 -9.38 30.93 11.58
CA ILE A 3 -10.08 31.54 10.44
C ILE A 3 -9.43 32.90 10.15
N LEU A 4 -8.90 33.10 8.94
CA LEU A 4 -8.10 34.28 8.59
C LEU A 4 -8.93 35.43 8.01
N SER A 5 -10.05 35.16 7.34
CA SER A 5 -10.99 36.20 6.88
C SER A 5 -12.40 35.67 6.64
N LEU A 6 -13.38 36.57 6.56
CA LEU A 6 -14.74 36.31 6.10
C LEU A 6 -14.99 37.15 4.84
N GLY A 7 -15.18 36.49 3.70
CA GLY A 7 -15.51 37.16 2.44
C GLY A 7 -16.96 37.63 2.42
N LEU A 8 -17.20 38.93 2.32
CA LEU A 8 -18.56 39.52 2.22
C LEU A 8 -18.88 40.05 0.81
N GLY A 9 -18.36 39.43 -0.25
CA GLY A 9 -18.60 39.90 -1.61
C GLY A 9 -18.45 38.84 -2.68
N GLY A 10 -19.56 38.17 -3.02
CA GLY A 10 -19.71 37.37 -4.24
C GLY A 10 -20.26 35.97 -4.00
N GLY A 11 -21.53 35.74 -4.38
CA GLY A 11 -22.10 34.44 -4.76
C GLY A 11 -22.27 33.35 -3.70
N SER A 12 -21.28 33.07 -2.87
CA SER A 12 -21.27 31.98 -1.91
C SER A 12 -20.51 32.40 -0.66
N PRO A 13 -21.12 32.48 0.53
CA PRO A 13 -20.39 32.75 1.76
C PRO A 13 -19.55 31.51 2.12
N GLY A 14 -18.27 31.54 1.76
CA GLY A 14 -17.26 30.55 2.18
C GLY A 14 -16.24 31.16 3.15
N PHE A 15 -15.54 30.31 3.90
CA PHE A 15 -14.39 30.68 4.71
C PHE A 15 -13.16 29.91 4.23
N ASP A 16 -12.01 30.58 4.18
CA ASP A 16 -10.73 29.94 3.89
C ASP A 16 -10.06 29.46 5.18
N VAL A 17 -9.67 28.18 5.23
CA VAL A 17 -8.92 27.60 6.35
C VAL A 17 -7.43 27.67 6.03
N GLY A 18 -6.69 28.59 6.66
CA GLY A 18 -5.26 28.76 6.39
C GLY A 18 -4.34 27.72 7.03
N ALA A 19 -4.81 26.98 8.05
CA ALA A 19 -4.12 25.83 8.64
C ALA A 19 -5.02 25.09 9.64
N VAL A 20 -5.01 23.76 9.58
CA VAL A 20 -5.47 22.88 10.65
C VAL A 20 -4.23 22.22 11.25
N GLN A 21 -4.02 22.40 12.56
CA GLN A 21 -2.94 21.74 13.27
C GLN A 21 -3.57 20.93 14.40
N ALA A 22 -3.63 19.61 14.21
CA ALA A 22 -3.96 18.66 15.27
C ALA A 22 -2.65 18.12 15.85
N ARG A 23 -2.51 18.15 17.17
CA ARG A 23 -1.45 17.42 17.88
C ARG A 23 -2.12 16.24 18.57
N ILE A 24 -1.90 15.04 18.07
CA ILE A 24 -2.20 13.82 18.83
C ILE A 24 -1.02 13.61 19.76
N ALA A 25 -1.21 13.91 21.06
CA ALA A 25 -0.22 13.57 22.07
C ALA A 25 -0.34 12.07 22.35
N VAL A 26 0.58 11.28 21.80
CA VAL A 26 0.67 9.85 22.09
C VAL A 26 1.53 9.66 23.34
N ASP A 27 1.04 8.89 24.31
CA ASP A 27 1.80 8.58 25.52
C ASP A 27 2.83 7.47 25.22
N ALA A 28 4.05 7.88 24.89
CA ALA A 28 5.15 6.97 24.58
C ALA A 28 5.68 6.20 25.81
N SER A 29 5.14 6.41 27.01
CA SER A 29 5.54 5.67 28.22
C SER A 29 4.92 4.27 28.33
N LYS A 30 4.12 3.87 27.35
CA LYS A 30 3.49 2.54 27.25
C LYS A 30 3.38 2.10 25.78
N PRO A 31 3.15 0.81 25.50
CA PRO A 31 2.86 0.38 24.15
C PRO A 31 1.65 1.15 23.57
N HIS A 32 1.79 1.67 22.36
CA HIS A 32 0.83 2.59 21.72
C HIS A 32 0.72 2.34 20.21
N GLY A 33 -0.21 3.04 19.55
CA GLY A 33 -0.44 2.92 18.10
C GLY A 33 -0.72 1.49 17.62
N PRO A 34 -1.86 0.90 18.03
CA PRO A 34 -2.22 -0.44 17.58
C PRO A 34 -2.49 -0.49 16.08
N ASP A 35 -2.03 -1.56 15.44
CA ASP A 35 -2.45 -2.02 14.12
C ASP A 35 -2.99 -3.46 14.28
N PRO A 36 -4.27 -3.75 13.98
CA PRO A 36 -5.29 -2.82 13.53
C PRO A 36 -5.57 -1.72 14.55
N TRP A 37 -5.97 -0.55 14.05
CA TRP A 37 -6.38 0.55 14.90
C TRP A 37 -7.45 0.13 15.91
N ASN A 38 -7.44 0.74 17.08
CA ASN A 38 -8.47 0.45 18.07
C ASN A 38 -9.86 0.76 17.48
N THR A 39 -10.76 -0.22 17.55
CA THR A 39 -12.10 -0.26 16.97
C THR A 39 -12.20 -0.54 15.47
N ALA A 40 -11.08 -0.87 14.80
CA ALA A 40 -11.10 -1.22 13.38
C ALA A 40 -12.01 -2.42 13.11
N VAL A 41 -12.76 -2.37 12.01
CA VAL A 41 -13.67 -3.42 11.56
C VAL A 41 -13.20 -4.02 10.25
N ASP A 42 -13.78 -5.16 9.86
CA ASP A 42 -13.48 -5.84 8.60
C ASP A 42 -11.99 -6.18 8.42
N ILE A 43 -11.41 -6.69 9.51
CA ILE A 43 -10.02 -7.10 9.57
C ILE A 43 -9.87 -8.52 9.03
N SER A 44 -8.81 -8.77 8.26
CA SER A 44 -8.50 -10.09 7.73
C SER A 44 -8.28 -11.10 8.87
N PRO A 45 -8.76 -12.34 8.77
CA PRO A 45 -8.40 -13.40 9.71
C PRO A 45 -6.89 -13.73 9.68
N ALA A 46 -6.15 -13.28 8.67
CA ALA A 46 -4.69 -13.38 8.60
C ALA A 46 -3.95 -12.15 9.19
N GLN A 47 -4.66 -11.22 9.84
CA GLN A 47 -4.10 -9.99 10.37
C GLN A 47 -2.93 -10.23 11.32
N THR A 48 -1.84 -9.49 11.11
CA THR A 48 -0.76 -9.35 12.09
C THR A 48 -1.06 -8.17 13.01
N LEU A 49 -1.03 -8.39 14.32
CA LEU A 49 -1.16 -7.33 15.31
C LEU A 49 0.18 -6.62 15.48
N ARG A 50 0.22 -5.28 15.47
CA ARG A 50 1.44 -4.49 15.68
C ARG A 50 1.23 -3.32 16.63
N TRP A 51 2.31 -2.88 17.27
CA TRP A 51 2.29 -1.77 18.22
C TRP A 51 3.65 -1.07 18.27
N PHE A 52 3.67 0.19 18.65
CA PHE A 52 4.90 0.87 19.05
C PHE A 52 5.26 0.51 20.49
N ALA A 53 6.49 0.08 20.71
CA ALA A 53 7.03 -0.21 22.03
C ALA A 53 7.20 1.06 22.88
N SER A 54 7.20 0.93 24.21
CA SER A 54 7.56 2.04 25.10
C SER A 54 9.08 2.18 25.32
N GLY A 55 9.84 1.17 24.92
CA GLY A 55 11.29 1.09 25.01
C GLY A 55 11.78 -0.35 24.85
N LYS A 56 13.05 -0.62 25.19
CA LYS A 56 13.58 -2.00 25.18
C LYS A 56 13.13 -2.76 26.43
N ALA A 57 12.15 -3.66 26.27
CA ALA A 57 11.69 -4.54 27.33
C ALA A 57 12.62 -5.74 27.53
N ASP A 58 12.46 -6.47 28.64
CA ASP A 58 13.07 -7.78 28.83
C ASP A 58 12.23 -8.89 28.16
N ARG A 59 10.90 -8.70 28.12
CA ARG A 59 9.93 -9.59 27.47
C ARG A 59 8.67 -8.84 27.09
N VAL A 60 8.04 -9.21 25.98
CA VAL A 60 6.71 -8.74 25.59
C VAL A 60 5.68 -9.86 25.73
N GLU A 61 4.53 -9.54 26.31
CA GLU A 61 3.42 -10.46 26.51
C GLU A 61 2.17 -9.95 25.79
N VAL A 62 1.58 -10.78 24.94
CA VAL A 62 0.39 -10.46 24.15
C VAL A 62 -0.81 -11.19 24.72
N PHE A 63 -1.89 -10.46 24.96
CA PHE A 63 -3.18 -10.99 25.40
C PHE A 63 -4.22 -10.71 24.33
N LEU A 64 -5.04 -11.70 24.00
CA LEU A 64 -6.02 -11.62 22.92
C LEU A 64 -7.20 -12.55 23.24
N GLY A 65 -8.42 -12.07 23.04
CA GLY A 65 -9.61 -12.93 23.08
C GLY A 65 -10.89 -12.19 22.71
N MET A 66 -12.00 -12.92 22.62
CA MET A 66 -13.30 -12.34 22.26
C MET A 66 -14.04 -11.69 23.44
N ASP A 67 -13.44 -11.73 24.63
CA ASP A 67 -13.92 -11.10 25.85
C ASP A 67 -12.84 -10.11 26.33
N PRO A 68 -13.17 -8.86 26.69
CA PRO A 68 -12.19 -7.92 27.23
C PRO A 68 -11.43 -8.45 28.46
N ASN A 69 -12.02 -9.34 29.25
CA ASN A 69 -11.34 -10.00 30.38
C ASN A 69 -10.23 -10.96 29.93
N ALA A 70 -10.30 -11.50 28.70
CA ALA A 70 -9.25 -12.33 28.12
C ALA A 70 -8.01 -11.52 27.71
N ALA A 71 -8.15 -10.19 27.61
CA ALA A 71 -7.05 -9.26 27.40
C ALA A 71 -6.51 -8.68 28.71
N ASP A 72 -6.99 -9.14 29.87
CA ASP A 72 -6.56 -8.67 31.18
C ASP A 72 -5.45 -9.56 31.76
N PRO A 73 -4.21 -9.04 31.95
CA PRO A 73 -3.08 -9.80 32.48
C PRO A 73 -3.24 -10.20 33.95
N SER A 74 -4.19 -9.62 34.69
CA SER A 74 -4.50 -10.02 36.07
C SER A 74 -5.47 -11.21 36.15
N LEU A 75 -6.18 -11.51 35.07
CA LEU A 75 -7.21 -12.54 35.01
C LEU A 75 -6.80 -13.75 34.17
N THR A 76 -5.89 -13.56 33.21
CA THR A 76 -5.52 -14.58 32.22
C THR A 76 -4.02 -14.67 32.01
N THR A 77 -3.57 -15.72 31.34
CA THR A 77 -2.18 -15.88 30.88
C THR A 77 -2.06 -15.37 29.44
N PRO A 78 -0.89 -14.83 29.04
CA PRO A 78 -0.70 -14.34 27.69
C PRO A 78 -0.85 -15.46 26.66
N ILE A 79 -1.36 -15.12 25.47
CA ILE A 79 -1.42 -16.04 24.34
C ILE A 79 -0.06 -16.19 23.66
N ALA A 80 0.84 -15.22 23.86
CA ALA A 80 2.22 -15.26 23.41
C ALA A 80 3.16 -14.52 24.36
N SER A 81 4.37 -15.06 24.50
CA SER A 81 5.51 -14.42 25.17
C SER A 81 6.65 -14.31 24.17
N LEU A 82 7.04 -13.09 23.86
CA LEU A 82 7.94 -12.73 22.76
C LEU A 82 9.22 -12.06 23.30
N PRO A 83 10.30 -12.01 22.50
CA PRO A 83 11.48 -11.21 22.82
C PRO A 83 11.14 -9.76 23.17
N GLY A 84 11.97 -9.12 24.00
CA GLY A 84 11.73 -7.77 24.52
C GLY A 84 11.79 -6.62 23.51
N ASP A 85 12.20 -6.92 22.28
CA ASP A 85 12.21 -6.02 21.11
C ASP A 85 11.09 -6.32 20.11
N ALA A 86 10.17 -7.25 20.42
CA ALA A 86 9.05 -7.58 19.56
C ALA A 86 8.02 -6.44 19.50
N ASN A 87 7.60 -6.10 18.28
CA ASN A 87 6.59 -5.07 17.98
C ASN A 87 5.41 -5.63 17.14
N SER A 88 5.39 -6.94 16.90
CA SER A 88 4.36 -7.60 16.10
C SER A 88 4.02 -9.00 16.61
N PHE A 89 2.80 -9.47 16.31
CA PHE A 89 2.33 -10.82 16.60
C PHE A 89 1.22 -11.25 15.63
N THR A 90 1.43 -12.35 14.90
CA THR A 90 0.40 -12.93 14.02
C THR A 90 -0.39 -14.01 14.78
N PRO A 91 -1.69 -13.81 15.08
CA PRO A 91 -2.47 -14.78 15.85
C PRO A 91 -2.85 -16.05 15.05
N HIS A 92 -2.53 -16.12 13.75
CA HIS A 92 -2.87 -17.22 12.85
C HIS A 92 -4.33 -17.69 13.05
N THR A 93 -4.57 -19.00 13.21
CA THR A 93 -5.90 -19.64 13.30
C THR A 93 -6.75 -19.25 14.52
N LEU A 94 -6.27 -18.31 15.35
CA LEU A 94 -7.01 -17.77 16.48
C LEU A 94 -8.11 -16.77 16.06
N LEU A 95 -7.93 -16.07 14.93
CA LEU A 95 -8.90 -15.09 14.42
C LEU A 95 -10.01 -15.80 13.63
N LYS A 96 -11.25 -15.58 14.07
CA LYS A 96 -12.46 -16.12 13.46
C LYS A 96 -13.26 -14.98 12.87
N THR A 97 -13.71 -15.17 11.64
CA THR A 97 -14.56 -14.21 10.92
C THR A 97 -15.81 -13.84 11.72
N GLY A 98 -16.23 -12.59 11.60
CA GLY A 98 -17.43 -12.04 12.24
C GLY A 98 -17.35 -11.87 13.76
N HIS A 99 -16.16 -11.93 14.36
CA HIS A 99 -15.97 -11.75 15.81
C HIS A 99 -15.14 -10.51 16.12
N THR A 100 -15.46 -9.87 17.25
CA THR A 100 -14.64 -8.81 17.83
C THR A 100 -13.64 -9.41 18.80
N TYR A 101 -12.39 -8.98 18.69
CA TYR A 101 -11.28 -9.38 19.52
C TYR A 101 -10.79 -8.17 20.31
N PHE A 102 -10.49 -8.41 21.58
CA PHE A 102 -9.86 -7.48 22.50
C PHE A 102 -8.44 -7.94 22.73
N TRP A 103 -7.51 -6.99 22.75
CA TRP A 103 -6.10 -7.31 22.92
C TRP A 103 -5.33 -6.24 23.66
N ARG A 104 -4.22 -6.68 24.26
CA ARG A 104 -3.27 -5.84 24.98
C ARG A 104 -1.85 -6.35 24.80
N VAL A 105 -0.93 -5.41 24.96
CA VAL A 105 0.50 -5.65 25.03
C VAL A 105 1.02 -5.25 26.40
N VAL A 106 1.80 -6.13 27.00
CA VAL A 106 2.45 -5.92 28.28
C VAL A 106 3.96 -6.08 28.10
N GLU A 107 4.69 -4.99 28.30
CA GLU A 107 6.15 -4.97 28.30
C GLU A 107 6.66 -5.15 29.73
N GLN A 108 7.40 -6.22 29.94
CA GLN A 108 8.03 -6.54 31.21
C GLN A 108 9.47 -6.01 31.21
N HIS A 109 9.82 -5.23 32.23
CA HIS A 109 11.18 -4.80 32.55
C HIS A 109 11.54 -5.30 33.95
N ASN A 110 12.83 -5.34 34.27
CA ASN A 110 13.35 -5.90 35.53
C ASN A 110 12.52 -5.52 36.78
N ASP A 111 12.13 -4.24 36.91
CA ASP A 111 11.38 -3.73 38.06
C ASP A 111 10.07 -3.00 37.70
N THR A 112 9.72 -2.87 36.42
CA THR A 112 8.53 -2.14 35.96
C THR A 112 7.79 -2.85 34.84
N THR A 113 6.48 -2.65 34.78
CA THR A 113 5.62 -3.19 33.72
C THR A 113 4.92 -2.05 33.03
N HIS A 114 5.01 -2.01 31.70
CA HIS A 114 4.33 -1.01 30.86
C HIS A 114 3.23 -1.72 30.09
N MET A 115 1.99 -1.22 30.23
CA MET A 115 0.81 -1.86 29.65
C MET A 115 0.13 -0.91 28.68
N SER A 116 -0.22 -1.43 27.51
CA SER A 116 -1.01 -0.72 26.50
C SER A 116 -2.39 -0.33 27.02
N ASP A 117 -3.11 0.51 26.27
CA ASP A 117 -4.57 0.59 26.42
C ASP A 117 -5.24 -0.73 25.98
N LEU A 118 -6.50 -0.95 26.38
CA LEU A 118 -7.28 -2.06 25.85
C LEU A 118 -7.69 -1.71 24.42
N TRP A 119 -7.22 -2.49 23.47
CA TRP A 119 -7.56 -2.32 22.07
C TRP A 119 -8.56 -3.38 21.64
N GLN A 120 -9.35 -3.07 20.64
CA GLN A 120 -10.27 -4.01 20.03
C GLN A 120 -10.27 -3.89 18.51
N PHE A 121 -10.63 -4.95 17.81
CA PHE A 121 -10.92 -4.92 16.37
C PHE A 121 -11.94 -6.01 16.03
N THR A 122 -12.62 -5.89 14.91
CA THR A 122 -13.60 -6.86 14.41
C THR A 122 -13.09 -7.50 13.13
N VAL A 123 -12.92 -8.82 13.15
CA VAL A 123 -12.60 -9.61 11.95
C VAL A 123 -13.82 -9.62 11.04
N GLY A 124 -13.60 -9.36 9.75
CA GLY A 124 -14.65 -9.35 8.74
C GLY A 124 -15.47 -10.65 8.70
N PRO A 125 -16.74 -10.63 8.27
CA PRO A 125 -17.54 -11.85 8.13
C PRO A 125 -17.12 -12.71 6.92
N PHE A 126 -16.23 -12.19 6.08
CA PHE A 126 -15.68 -12.84 4.89
C PHE A 126 -14.18 -12.61 4.75
N LEU A 127 -13.57 -13.35 3.83
CA LEU A 127 -12.21 -13.18 3.35
C LEU A 127 -12.27 -12.85 1.85
N HIS A 128 -11.83 -11.66 1.45
CA HIS A 128 -11.77 -11.29 0.03
C HIS A 128 -10.78 -12.21 -0.70
N LEU A 129 -11.25 -12.78 -1.80
CA LEU A 129 -10.41 -13.48 -2.76
C LEU A 129 -9.91 -12.50 -3.82
N ASP A 130 -10.81 -11.64 -4.30
CA ASP A 130 -10.50 -10.52 -5.19
C ASP A 130 -11.66 -9.52 -5.12
N ASN A 131 -11.36 -8.25 -4.86
CA ASN A 131 -12.30 -7.14 -4.93
C ASN A 131 -11.91 -6.13 -6.03
N PHE A 132 -10.92 -6.47 -6.86
CA PHE A 132 -10.44 -5.71 -8.01
C PHE A 132 -9.86 -4.31 -7.73
N GLU A 133 -9.92 -3.83 -6.50
CA GLU A 133 -9.47 -2.48 -6.13
C GLU A 133 -7.96 -2.29 -6.21
N SER A 134 -7.17 -3.37 -6.17
CA SER A 134 -5.72 -3.31 -6.25
C SER A 134 -5.17 -3.14 -7.67
N TYR A 135 -6.01 -3.20 -8.70
CA TYR A 135 -5.58 -3.12 -10.10
C TYR A 135 -5.71 -1.68 -10.60
N ALA A 136 -4.62 -1.05 -11.05
CA ALA A 136 -4.70 0.29 -11.65
C ALA A 136 -5.03 0.22 -13.15
N HIS A 137 -4.53 -0.81 -13.86
CA HIS A 137 -4.81 -1.01 -15.28
C HIS A 137 -5.00 -2.50 -15.64
N ILE A 138 -5.66 -2.76 -16.78
CA ILE A 138 -5.88 -4.12 -17.32
C ILE A 138 -4.59 -4.96 -17.45
N GLY A 139 -3.44 -4.33 -17.69
CA GLY A 139 -2.14 -5.00 -17.80
C GLY A 139 -1.62 -5.56 -16.47
N GLU A 140 -2.22 -5.17 -15.35
CA GLU A 140 -1.83 -5.52 -13.98
C GLU A 140 -2.77 -6.54 -13.34
N LEU A 141 -3.72 -7.12 -14.09
CA LEU A 141 -4.53 -8.28 -13.70
C LEU A 141 -3.67 -9.56 -13.56
N ASN A 142 -2.56 -9.43 -12.84
CA ASN A 142 -1.57 -10.45 -12.55
C ASN A 142 -2.27 -11.62 -11.86
N GLY A 143 -2.26 -12.77 -12.52
CA GLY A 143 -2.95 -13.96 -12.03
C GLY A 143 -4.18 -14.32 -12.85
N TRP A 144 -4.83 -13.36 -13.53
CA TRP A 144 -5.97 -13.59 -14.44
C TRP A 144 -5.50 -13.87 -15.86
N TYR A 145 -5.88 -15.03 -16.42
CA TYR A 145 -5.51 -15.44 -17.78
C TYR A 145 -6.72 -16.00 -18.53
N SER A 146 -6.83 -15.63 -19.81
CA SER A 146 -7.88 -16.15 -20.69
C SER A 146 -7.70 -17.66 -20.86
N TYR A 147 -8.72 -18.44 -20.50
CA TYR A 147 -8.69 -19.91 -20.62
C TYR A 147 -9.31 -20.39 -21.93
N THR A 148 -10.31 -19.65 -22.40
CA THR A 148 -11.12 -19.96 -23.58
C THR A 148 -11.41 -18.65 -24.34
N ASN A 149 -12.34 -18.65 -25.30
CA ASN A 149 -12.57 -17.48 -26.16
C ASN A 149 -13.31 -16.37 -25.38
N ALA A 150 -12.57 -15.57 -24.62
CA ALA A 150 -13.08 -14.45 -23.83
C ALA A 150 -12.04 -13.31 -23.77
N SER A 151 -12.51 -12.06 -23.72
CA SER A 151 -11.69 -10.88 -23.38
C SER A 151 -12.08 -10.32 -22.02
N LEU A 152 -11.09 -9.84 -21.29
CA LEU A 152 -11.23 -9.24 -19.96
C LEU A 152 -10.99 -7.74 -20.10
N ALA A 153 -11.66 -6.92 -19.31
CA ALA A 153 -11.33 -5.51 -19.15
C ALA A 153 -11.54 -5.10 -17.70
N LEU A 154 -10.70 -4.19 -17.19
CA LEU A 154 -10.92 -3.52 -15.92
C LEU A 154 -11.98 -2.43 -16.13
N THR A 155 -12.99 -2.36 -15.26
CA THR A 155 -14.11 -1.42 -15.37
C THR A 155 -14.19 -0.53 -14.15
N HIS A 156 -14.60 0.73 -14.36
CA HIS A 156 -14.66 1.76 -13.33
C HIS A 156 -15.95 2.59 -13.38
N SER A 157 -16.86 2.29 -14.32
CA SER A 157 -18.11 3.02 -14.44
C SER A 157 -19.10 2.59 -13.35
N GLN A 158 -19.94 3.52 -12.87
CA GLN A 158 -20.91 3.30 -11.78
C GLN A 158 -21.85 2.10 -12.00
N ASP A 159 -22.21 1.78 -13.24
CA ASP A 159 -23.08 0.63 -13.56
C ASP A 159 -22.31 -0.68 -13.72
N GLU A 160 -20.99 -0.62 -13.83
CA GLU A 160 -20.08 -1.73 -14.15
C GLU A 160 -19.35 -2.26 -12.92
N VAL A 161 -19.47 -1.54 -11.80
CA VAL A 161 -18.89 -1.86 -10.50
C VAL A 161 -20.00 -2.06 -9.48
N TYR A 162 -19.91 -3.12 -8.68
CA TYR A 162 -20.87 -3.41 -7.61
C TYR A 162 -20.50 -2.65 -6.33
N ARG A 163 -19.21 -2.63 -6.00
CA ARG A 163 -18.61 -1.96 -4.84
C ARG A 163 -17.21 -1.49 -5.17
N GLY A 164 -16.75 -0.44 -4.48
CA GLY A 164 -15.45 0.15 -4.78
C GLY A 164 -15.40 0.86 -6.14
N CYS A 165 -14.19 0.97 -6.71
CA CYS A 165 -13.86 1.72 -7.92
C CYS A 165 -13.66 0.80 -9.11
N HIS A 166 -13.37 -0.48 -8.87
CA HIS A 166 -12.97 -1.40 -9.91
C HIS A 166 -13.79 -2.69 -9.89
N GLY A 167 -14.13 -3.13 -11.09
CA GLY A 167 -14.62 -4.47 -11.34
C GLY A 167 -13.96 -5.01 -12.61
N ILE A 168 -14.41 -6.16 -13.07
CA ILE A 168 -13.99 -6.68 -14.37
C ILE A 168 -15.18 -6.91 -15.29
N ALA A 169 -15.04 -6.54 -16.55
CA ALA A 169 -15.90 -6.99 -17.63
C ALA A 169 -15.30 -8.23 -18.28
N ILE A 170 -16.13 -9.27 -18.41
CA ILE A 170 -15.86 -10.46 -19.22
C ILE A 170 -16.74 -10.37 -20.46
N ASP A 171 -16.10 -10.06 -21.59
CA ASP A 171 -16.68 -10.23 -22.91
C ASP A 171 -16.56 -11.71 -23.29
N TYR A 172 -17.70 -12.36 -23.38
CA TYR A 172 -17.79 -13.79 -23.66
C TYR A 172 -18.33 -14.04 -25.06
N ASP A 173 -17.89 -15.14 -25.68
CA ASP A 173 -18.44 -15.68 -26.92
C ASP A 173 -18.63 -17.19 -26.80
N CYS A 174 -19.87 -17.60 -26.49
CA CYS A 174 -20.23 -19.01 -26.37
C CYS A 174 -20.61 -19.66 -27.71
N SER A 175 -20.26 -19.04 -28.84
CA SER A 175 -20.51 -19.59 -30.18
C SER A 175 -19.91 -20.98 -30.34
N GLY A 176 -20.67 -21.89 -30.96
CA GLY A 176 -20.26 -23.28 -31.15
C GLY A 176 -20.41 -24.18 -29.92
N GLY A 177 -21.11 -23.72 -28.87
CA GLY A 177 -21.34 -24.48 -27.64
C GLY A 177 -20.12 -24.50 -26.71
N GLN A 178 -19.20 -23.56 -26.89
CA GLN A 178 -18.00 -23.42 -26.07
C GLN A 178 -18.27 -22.53 -24.86
N LYS A 179 -17.52 -22.74 -23.77
CA LYS A 179 -17.47 -21.81 -22.64
C LYS A 179 -16.48 -20.68 -22.92
N SER A 180 -16.67 -19.57 -22.23
CA SER A 180 -15.81 -18.38 -22.24
C SER A 180 -15.47 -18.01 -20.80
N SER A 181 -14.21 -18.12 -20.41
CA SER A 181 -13.79 -18.03 -19.02
C SER A 181 -12.34 -17.60 -18.85
N PHE A 182 -12.06 -17.10 -17.66
CA PHE A 182 -10.73 -16.72 -17.18
C PHE A 182 -10.35 -17.57 -15.97
N LEU A 183 -9.04 -17.85 -15.84
CA LEU A 183 -8.46 -18.45 -14.64
C LEU A 183 -7.76 -17.39 -13.81
N HIS A 184 -7.96 -17.42 -12.50
CA HIS A 184 -7.14 -16.72 -11.51
C HIS A 184 -6.24 -17.71 -10.77
N HIS A 185 -4.92 -17.48 -10.75
CA HIS A 185 -3.93 -18.34 -10.09
C HIS A 185 -3.56 -17.80 -8.71
N TYR A 186 -3.73 -18.62 -7.67
CA TYR A 186 -3.31 -18.30 -6.29
C TYR A 186 -1.99 -18.99 -5.95
N PHE A 187 -1.09 -18.26 -5.28
CA PHE A 187 0.16 -18.80 -4.77
C PHE A 187 -0.02 -19.23 -3.30
N SER A 188 -0.26 -20.53 -3.09
CA SER A 188 -0.06 -21.24 -1.82
C SER A 188 -0.86 -20.83 -0.58
N GLU A 189 -2.07 -20.30 -0.72
CA GLU A 189 -2.91 -20.00 0.43
C GLU A 189 -4.00 -21.06 0.65
N THR A 190 -3.89 -21.79 1.76
CA THR A 190 -4.81 -22.86 2.20
C THR A 190 -6.10 -22.35 2.85
N TYR A 191 -6.63 -21.19 2.41
CA TYR A 191 -7.85 -20.61 3.02
C TYR A 191 -9.12 -21.41 2.74
N TRP A 192 -9.13 -22.12 1.62
CA TRP A 192 -10.29 -22.89 1.15
C TRP A 192 -10.72 -24.01 2.11
N ALA A 193 -9.80 -24.50 2.96
CA ALA A 193 -10.06 -25.55 3.93
C ALA A 193 -10.35 -25.01 5.35
N GLU A 194 -10.44 -23.69 5.53
CA GLU A 194 -10.70 -23.09 6.84
C GLU A 194 -12.10 -23.50 7.36
N PRO A 195 -12.21 -24.19 8.51
CA PRO A 195 -13.48 -24.76 8.98
C PRO A 195 -14.57 -23.72 9.27
N SER A 196 -14.20 -22.44 9.40
CA SER A 196 -15.13 -21.34 9.64
C SER A 196 -15.80 -20.83 8.36
N LEU A 197 -15.24 -21.12 7.19
CA LEU A 197 -15.71 -20.71 5.87
C LEU A 197 -16.55 -21.84 5.26
N GLY A 198 -17.65 -21.47 4.59
CA GLY A 198 -18.60 -22.44 4.04
C GLY A 198 -19.01 -22.16 2.60
N PHE A 199 -18.76 -20.94 2.10
CA PHE A 199 -19.25 -20.50 0.81
C PHE A 199 -18.23 -19.62 0.08
N VAL A 200 -18.25 -19.68 -1.25
CA VAL A 200 -17.77 -18.59 -2.10
C VAL A 200 -18.98 -17.73 -2.48
N GLU A 201 -18.83 -16.42 -2.41
CA GLU A 201 -19.79 -15.47 -2.94
C GLU A 201 -19.14 -14.69 -4.09
N LEU A 202 -19.89 -14.49 -5.16
CA LEU A 202 -19.49 -13.81 -6.39
C LEU A 202 -20.59 -12.84 -6.79
N SER A 203 -20.28 -11.57 -6.97
CA SER A 203 -21.26 -10.62 -7.52
C SER A 203 -21.10 -10.53 -9.03
N PHE A 204 -22.22 -10.57 -9.75
CA PHE A 204 -22.22 -10.47 -11.21
C PHE A 204 -23.40 -9.64 -11.72
N ARG A 205 -23.20 -8.99 -12.86
CA ARG A 205 -24.24 -8.27 -13.60
C ARG A 205 -24.14 -8.58 -15.07
N GLY A 206 -25.26 -8.88 -15.71
CA GLY A 206 -25.32 -9.05 -17.17
C GLY A 206 -26.06 -7.91 -17.85
N LEU A 207 -25.76 -7.67 -19.13
CA LEU A 207 -26.42 -6.63 -19.92
C LEU A 207 -27.74 -7.10 -20.55
N PRO A 208 -28.76 -6.24 -20.68
CA PRO A 208 -30.00 -6.59 -21.41
C PRO A 208 -29.83 -7.02 -22.86
N SER A 209 -28.72 -6.63 -23.47
CA SER A 209 -28.31 -7.05 -24.82
C SER A 209 -27.79 -8.49 -24.88
N ASN A 210 -27.49 -9.13 -23.75
CA ASN A 210 -26.98 -10.50 -23.72
C ASN A 210 -27.99 -11.47 -24.33
N PRO A 211 -27.53 -12.48 -25.09
CA PRO A 211 -28.39 -13.53 -25.65
C PRO A 211 -28.99 -14.43 -24.54
N PRO A 212 -30.18 -15.03 -24.77
CA PRO A 212 -30.72 -16.04 -23.88
C PRO A 212 -29.95 -17.36 -23.99
N GLY A 213 -30.05 -18.22 -22.98
CA GLY A 213 -29.45 -19.56 -23.02
C GLY A 213 -28.04 -19.68 -22.43
N HIS A 214 -27.53 -18.60 -21.81
CA HIS A 214 -26.23 -18.57 -21.16
C HIS A 214 -26.33 -18.39 -19.66
N THR A 215 -25.30 -18.82 -18.93
CA THR A 215 -25.26 -18.78 -17.47
C THR A 215 -23.82 -18.62 -16.98
N VAL A 216 -23.66 -17.96 -15.84
CA VAL A 216 -22.37 -17.75 -15.19
C VAL A 216 -21.86 -19.06 -14.58
N LEU A 217 -20.55 -19.28 -14.59
CA LEU A 217 -19.89 -20.42 -13.98
C LEU A 217 -18.77 -19.97 -13.04
N LEU A 218 -18.57 -20.74 -11.97
CA LEU A 218 -17.40 -20.67 -11.09
C LEU A 218 -16.76 -22.05 -11.03
N GLY A 219 -15.45 -22.15 -11.24
CA GLY A 219 -14.68 -23.37 -11.04
C GLY A 219 -13.62 -23.20 -9.97
N LEU A 220 -13.37 -24.22 -9.17
CA LEU A 220 -12.22 -24.27 -8.24
C LEU A 220 -11.47 -25.59 -8.40
N GLY A 221 -10.14 -25.56 -8.32
CA GLY A 221 -9.36 -26.79 -8.29
C GLY A 221 -7.85 -26.60 -8.38
N GLN A 222 -7.17 -27.69 -8.72
CA GLN A 222 -5.74 -27.75 -8.95
C GLN A 222 -5.47 -28.14 -10.42
N GLY A 223 -5.09 -27.17 -11.24
CA GLY A 223 -4.89 -27.36 -12.68
C GLY A 223 -6.19 -27.44 -13.51
N TYR A 224 -7.12 -28.35 -13.17
CA TYR A 224 -8.43 -28.49 -13.81
C TYR A 224 -9.56 -28.18 -12.82
N PRO A 225 -10.16 -26.97 -12.89
CA PRO A 225 -11.21 -26.57 -11.96
C PRO A 225 -12.47 -27.45 -12.08
N THR A 226 -13.03 -27.86 -10.94
CA THR A 226 -14.37 -28.44 -10.89
C THR A 226 -15.37 -27.30 -10.99
N GLN A 227 -16.22 -27.34 -12.01
CA GLN A 227 -17.13 -26.25 -12.31
C GLN A 227 -18.49 -26.42 -11.64
N VAL A 228 -19.02 -25.29 -11.18
CA VAL A 228 -20.38 -25.10 -10.72
C VAL A 228 -21.01 -24.01 -11.57
N THR A 229 -22.28 -24.17 -11.92
CA THR A 229 -23.02 -23.24 -12.78
C THR A 229 -24.06 -22.49 -11.97
N TYR A 230 -24.36 -21.24 -12.32
CA TYR A 230 -25.38 -20.45 -11.65
C TYR A 230 -26.76 -21.12 -11.75
N GLU A 231 -27.38 -21.37 -10.60
CA GLU A 231 -28.65 -22.11 -10.45
C GLU A 231 -29.86 -21.19 -10.25
N GLY A 232 -29.66 -19.86 -10.27
CA GLY A 232 -30.74 -18.87 -10.17
C GLY A 232 -31.53 -18.71 -11.46
N ASP A 233 -32.28 -17.60 -11.59
CA ASP A 233 -33.02 -17.31 -12.81
C ASP A 233 -32.04 -17.09 -13.98
N PRO A 234 -32.14 -17.87 -15.08
CA PRO A 234 -31.25 -17.73 -16.23
C PRO A 234 -31.38 -16.37 -16.94
N ASN A 235 -32.39 -15.55 -16.63
CA ASN A 235 -32.52 -14.19 -17.14
C ASN A 235 -31.73 -13.15 -16.34
N HIS A 236 -31.16 -13.49 -15.18
CA HIS A 236 -30.33 -12.57 -14.39
C HIS A 236 -29.06 -12.12 -15.14
N ILE A 237 -28.58 -12.90 -16.11
CA ILE A 237 -27.50 -12.47 -17.01
C ILE A 237 -27.96 -11.42 -18.06
N ARG A 238 -29.21 -10.97 -17.99
CA ARG A 238 -29.87 -10.10 -19.00
C ARG A 238 -30.77 -9.02 -18.41
N ASP A 239 -30.85 -8.87 -17.09
CA ASP A 239 -31.78 -7.89 -16.49
C ASP A 239 -31.13 -6.54 -16.16
N GLY A 240 -29.81 -6.42 -16.36
CA GLY A 240 -29.07 -5.21 -16.05
C GLY A 240 -28.95 -4.92 -14.55
N GLN A 241 -29.24 -5.90 -13.69
CA GLN A 241 -29.13 -5.79 -12.23
C GLN A 241 -27.93 -6.59 -11.71
N TRP A 242 -27.40 -6.16 -10.57
CA TRP A 242 -26.40 -6.92 -9.83
C TRP A 242 -27.05 -8.05 -9.05
N HIS A 243 -26.40 -9.21 -9.09
CA HIS A 243 -26.80 -10.41 -8.38
C HIS A 243 -25.60 -10.97 -7.63
N THR A 244 -25.79 -11.30 -6.35
CA THR A 244 -24.78 -12.04 -5.57
C THR A 244 -25.11 -13.52 -5.61
N TRP A 245 -24.16 -14.31 -6.09
CA TRP A 245 -24.24 -15.76 -6.17
C TRP A 245 -23.43 -16.42 -5.06
N ARG A 246 -24.11 -17.16 -4.18
CA ARG A 246 -23.50 -17.93 -3.10
C ARG A 246 -23.38 -19.41 -3.47
N ILE A 247 -22.18 -19.97 -3.31
CA ILE A 247 -21.81 -21.31 -3.73
C ILE A 247 -21.20 -22.05 -2.55
N ALA A 248 -21.79 -23.16 -2.13
CA ALA A 248 -21.25 -23.95 -1.02
C ALA A 248 -19.89 -24.57 -1.40
N LEU A 249 -18.88 -24.39 -0.54
CA LEU A 249 -17.52 -24.91 -0.77
C LEU A 249 -17.49 -26.43 -0.89
N ASN A 250 -18.42 -27.14 -0.23
CA ASN A 250 -18.54 -28.59 -0.31
C ASN A 250 -18.92 -29.14 -1.70
N ARG A 251 -19.23 -28.27 -2.67
CA ARG A 251 -19.43 -28.63 -4.08
C ARG A 251 -18.11 -28.86 -4.81
N PHE A 252 -17.00 -28.39 -4.25
CA PHE A 252 -15.67 -28.52 -4.83
C PHE A 252 -14.85 -29.57 -4.07
N PRO A 253 -14.19 -30.51 -4.76
CA PRO A 253 -13.30 -31.47 -4.13
C PRO A 253 -11.95 -30.84 -3.76
N ASN A 254 -11.22 -31.46 -2.82
CA ASN A 254 -9.83 -31.15 -2.50
C ASN A 254 -9.58 -29.66 -2.18
N LEU A 255 -10.38 -29.08 -1.30
CA LEU A 255 -10.26 -27.67 -0.92
C LEU A 255 -8.84 -27.30 -0.46
N GLU A 256 -8.15 -28.20 0.24
CA GLU A 256 -6.77 -28.04 0.71
C GLU A 256 -5.73 -27.79 -0.39
N THR A 257 -6.06 -28.07 -1.66
CA THR A 257 -5.11 -27.98 -2.79
C THR A 257 -5.55 -26.98 -3.87
N ILE A 258 -6.59 -26.18 -3.64
CA ILE A 258 -7.06 -25.21 -4.62
C ILE A 258 -5.97 -24.16 -4.87
N ASN A 259 -5.62 -23.96 -6.13
CA ASN A 259 -4.72 -22.89 -6.58
C ASN A 259 -5.21 -22.18 -7.83
N ILE A 260 -6.37 -22.59 -8.38
CA ILE A 260 -6.99 -21.96 -9.53
C ILE A 260 -8.47 -21.75 -9.25
N MET A 261 -8.93 -20.53 -9.52
CA MET A 261 -10.35 -20.19 -9.67
C MET A 261 -10.65 -19.90 -11.14
N GLU A 262 -11.78 -20.39 -11.64
CA GLU A 262 -12.28 -20.09 -12.98
C GLU A 262 -13.56 -19.29 -12.87
N VAL A 263 -13.67 -18.16 -13.56
CA VAL A 263 -14.91 -17.38 -13.67
C VAL A 263 -15.25 -17.22 -15.16
N GLY A 264 -16.51 -17.39 -15.53
CA GLY A 264 -16.91 -17.22 -16.92
C GLY A 264 -18.38 -17.44 -17.20
N VAL A 265 -18.68 -17.65 -18.48
CA VAL A 265 -20.03 -17.89 -19.01
C VAL A 265 -20.01 -19.15 -19.87
N GLN A 266 -21.09 -19.93 -19.80
CA GLN A 266 -21.31 -21.08 -20.67
C GLN A 266 -22.74 -21.12 -21.20
N SER A 267 -22.95 -21.80 -22.32
CA SER A 267 -24.27 -22.16 -22.82
C SER A 267 -24.85 -23.35 -22.05
N PHE A 268 -26.16 -23.30 -21.75
CA PHE A 268 -26.90 -24.43 -21.17
C PHE A 268 -27.84 -25.14 -22.16
N VAL A 269 -27.80 -24.76 -23.45
CA VAL A 269 -28.68 -25.33 -24.49
C VAL A 269 -27.87 -25.78 -25.70
N ASP A 270 -27.93 -27.07 -26.02
CA ASP A 270 -27.28 -27.69 -27.20
C ASP A 270 -27.97 -27.36 -28.54
N THR A 271 -29.06 -26.59 -28.53
CA THR A 271 -29.87 -26.29 -29.73
C THR A 271 -29.94 -24.80 -30.03
N LEU A 272 -29.58 -24.45 -31.27
CA LEU A 272 -29.70 -23.10 -31.88
C LEU A 272 -31.08 -22.46 -31.63
N PRO A 273 -31.15 -21.15 -31.33
CA PRO A 273 -30.20 -20.10 -31.67
C PRO A 273 -29.45 -19.52 -30.45
N THR A 274 -29.09 -20.33 -29.45
CA THR A 274 -28.27 -19.90 -28.29
C THR A 274 -26.80 -19.64 -28.66
N GLN A 275 -26.59 -19.05 -29.83
CA GLN A 275 -25.32 -18.50 -30.31
C GLN A 275 -25.30 -17.03 -29.92
N GLY A 276 -24.21 -16.57 -29.30
CA GLY A 276 -24.01 -15.14 -29.18
C GLY A 276 -22.88 -14.78 -28.25
N ALA A 277 -22.36 -13.58 -28.49
CA ALA A 277 -21.45 -12.91 -27.61
C ALA A 277 -22.22 -11.92 -26.72
N GLY A 278 -21.64 -11.61 -25.57
CA GLY A 278 -22.18 -10.63 -24.65
C GLY A 278 -21.13 -10.24 -23.62
N THR A 279 -21.56 -9.43 -22.64
CA THR A 279 -20.68 -8.93 -21.57
C THR A 279 -21.34 -9.21 -20.23
N ILE A 280 -20.56 -9.70 -19.29
CA ILE A 280 -20.92 -9.67 -17.87
C ILE A 280 -19.89 -8.85 -17.10
N TYR A 281 -20.33 -8.20 -16.05
CA TYR A 281 -19.48 -7.59 -15.05
C TYR A 281 -19.39 -8.52 -13.85
N ILE A 282 -18.20 -8.65 -13.30
CA ILE A 282 -17.89 -9.39 -12.08
C ILE A 282 -17.26 -8.42 -11.11
N ASP A 283 -17.67 -8.53 -9.85
CA ASP A 283 -17.11 -7.77 -8.75
C ASP A 283 -17.31 -8.57 -7.45
N GLU A 284 -16.57 -8.23 -6.40
CA GLU A 284 -16.64 -8.80 -5.04
C GLU A 284 -16.67 -10.34 -5.03
N ILE A 285 -15.48 -10.94 -5.04
CA ILE A 285 -15.29 -12.37 -4.86
C ILE A 285 -14.71 -12.62 -3.47
N HIS A 286 -15.43 -13.38 -2.63
CA HIS A 286 -14.99 -13.62 -1.25
C HIS A 286 -15.45 -14.98 -0.71
N LEU A 287 -14.72 -15.47 0.30
CA LEU A 287 -15.12 -16.61 1.10
C LEU A 287 -15.94 -16.15 2.31
N ALA A 288 -17.14 -16.70 2.48
CA ALA A 288 -18.05 -16.33 3.55
C ALA A 288 -18.25 -17.47 4.56
N SER A 289 -18.55 -17.10 5.82
CA SER A 289 -18.77 -18.07 6.90
C SER A 289 -19.97 -18.99 6.65
N ALA A 290 -19.86 -20.24 7.16
CA ALA A 290 -20.94 -21.23 7.12
C ALA A 290 -22.19 -20.84 7.95
N GLY A 291 -22.05 -19.93 8.93
CA GLY A 291 -23.06 -19.66 9.95
C GLY A 291 -23.79 -18.31 9.89
N VAL A 292 -23.44 -17.41 8.97
CA VAL A 292 -23.98 -16.04 8.97
C VAL A 292 -24.42 -15.63 7.55
N PHE A 293 -25.66 -15.15 7.43
CA PHE A 293 -26.07 -14.20 6.41
C PHE A 293 -25.72 -12.82 6.98
N ALA A 294 -24.45 -12.44 6.91
CA ALA A 294 -24.11 -11.05 7.15
C ALA A 294 -24.39 -10.36 5.82
N PRO A 295 -25.23 -9.32 5.73
CA PRO A 295 -25.09 -8.41 4.61
C PRO A 295 -23.60 -8.02 4.55
N LEU A 296 -23.06 -7.87 3.34
CA LEU A 296 -21.76 -7.22 3.20
C LEU A 296 -21.77 -5.96 4.10
N PRO A 297 -20.69 -5.66 4.87
CA PRO A 297 -20.60 -4.40 5.61
C PRO A 297 -20.89 -3.25 4.63
N PRO A 298 -21.22 -2.04 5.10
CA PRO A 298 -21.39 -0.89 4.19
C PRO A 298 -20.27 -0.86 3.15
N LYS A 299 -20.58 -0.47 1.90
CA LYS A 299 -19.61 -0.36 0.80
C LYS A 299 -18.30 0.24 1.34
N PRO A 300 -17.11 -0.33 1.04
CA PRO A 300 -15.85 0.31 1.42
C PRO A 300 -15.93 1.76 0.96
N LEU A 301 -15.79 2.70 1.89
CA LEU A 301 -15.89 4.11 1.57
C LEU A 301 -14.64 4.46 0.79
N LEU A 302 -14.72 4.57 -0.52
CA LEU A 302 -13.58 5.06 -1.31
C LEU A 302 -13.20 6.49 -0.89
N THR A 303 -14.18 7.20 -0.33
CA THR A 303 -14.03 8.51 0.27
C THR A 303 -13.34 8.49 1.63
N ASP A 304 -13.04 7.31 2.20
CA ASP A 304 -12.25 7.17 3.42
C ASP A 304 -10.76 7.23 3.05
N LEU A 305 -10.30 8.48 2.89
CA LEU A 305 -8.98 8.80 2.37
C LEU A 305 -7.88 8.61 3.41
N ASP A 306 -8.23 8.51 4.70
CA ASP A 306 -7.31 8.10 5.77
C ASP A 306 -7.47 6.65 6.24
N GLN A 307 -8.32 5.87 5.57
CA GLN A 307 -8.57 4.45 5.81
C GLN A 307 -9.03 4.15 7.24
N ASP A 308 -9.69 5.10 7.91
CA ASP A 308 -10.24 4.99 9.26
C ASP A 308 -11.65 4.34 9.31
N LYS A 309 -12.16 3.98 8.14
CA LYS A 309 -13.45 3.36 7.83
C LYS A 309 -14.66 4.21 8.24
N GLN A 310 -14.46 5.50 8.43
CA GLN A 310 -15.51 6.50 8.65
C GLN A 310 -15.33 7.63 7.63
N MET A 311 -16.42 8.13 7.07
CA MET A 311 -16.31 9.39 6.36
C MET A 311 -16.43 10.53 7.37
N THR A 312 -15.32 11.23 7.56
CA THR A 312 -15.21 12.34 8.50
C THR A 312 -14.85 13.64 7.77
N PRO A 313 -14.91 14.80 8.45
CA PRO A 313 -14.33 16.03 7.92
C PRO A 313 -12.82 15.94 7.65
N ARG A 314 -12.13 14.89 8.13
CA ARG A 314 -10.71 14.66 7.84
C ARG A 314 -10.54 14.14 6.41
N ASP A 315 -11.40 13.24 5.96
CA ASP A 315 -11.45 12.80 4.57
C ASP A 315 -11.76 13.95 3.62
N LEU A 316 -12.75 14.77 3.97
CA LEU A 316 -13.01 16.00 3.21
C LEU A 316 -11.78 16.91 3.17
N ALA A 317 -10.99 16.97 4.24
CA ALA A 317 -9.76 17.76 4.26
C ALA A 317 -8.67 17.16 3.37
N LEU A 318 -8.52 15.82 3.32
CA LEU A 318 -7.59 15.14 2.42
C LEU A 318 -8.01 15.29 0.96
N PHE A 319 -9.30 15.16 0.67
CA PHE A 319 -9.88 15.45 -0.63
C PHE A 319 -9.64 16.90 -1.05
N THR A 320 -9.84 17.85 -0.12
CA THR A 320 -9.60 19.27 -0.40
C THR A 320 -8.10 19.56 -0.57
N GLU A 321 -7.22 18.93 0.19
CA GLU A 321 -5.77 19.02 0.01
C GLU A 321 -5.35 18.49 -1.38
N ALA A 322 -5.95 17.39 -1.82
CA ALA A 322 -5.77 16.82 -3.15
C ALA A 322 -6.27 17.74 -4.26
N TRP A 323 -7.51 18.25 -4.13
CA TRP A 323 -8.13 19.21 -5.06
C TRP A 323 -7.33 20.51 -5.16
N LEU A 324 -6.89 21.06 -4.04
CA LEU A 324 -6.03 22.24 -4.04
C LEU A 324 -4.63 21.98 -4.59
N SER A 325 -4.27 20.71 -4.80
CA SER A 325 -2.97 20.30 -5.32
C SER A 325 -2.96 19.95 -6.82
N THR A 326 -4.13 19.71 -7.42
CA THR A 326 -4.35 19.46 -8.86
C THR A 326 -4.47 20.76 -9.67
N ASP A 327 -4.92 21.85 -9.06
CA ASP A 327 -4.55 23.18 -9.53
C ASP A 327 -3.03 23.28 -9.39
N ALA A 328 -2.31 23.20 -10.52
CA ALA A 328 -0.84 23.26 -10.60
C ALA A 328 -0.29 24.25 -9.57
N GLN A 329 0.11 23.72 -8.40
CA GLN A 329 0.75 24.57 -7.41
C GLN A 329 2.14 24.82 -7.95
N ASP A 330 2.35 26.03 -8.46
CA ASP A 330 3.67 26.60 -8.70
C ASP A 330 4.47 26.43 -7.41
N LEU A 331 5.21 25.32 -7.28
CA LEU A 331 6.10 25.13 -6.16
C LEU A 331 7.16 26.22 -6.29
N PRO A 332 7.39 27.04 -5.25
CA PRO A 332 8.52 27.94 -5.26
C PRO A 332 9.77 27.10 -5.47
N VAL A 333 10.53 27.38 -6.53
CA VAL A 333 11.76 26.67 -6.85
C VAL A 333 12.95 27.59 -6.70
N GLN A 334 14.05 27.03 -6.22
CA GLN A 334 15.34 27.68 -6.13
C GLN A 334 16.39 26.69 -6.62
N GLU A 335 17.22 27.08 -7.58
CA GLU A 335 18.32 26.22 -8.01
C GLU A 335 19.29 25.97 -6.85
N PRO A 336 19.56 24.71 -6.46
CA PRO A 336 20.57 24.42 -5.46
C PRO A 336 21.98 24.65 -6.01
N ASN A 337 22.95 24.84 -5.12
CA ASN A 337 24.36 24.71 -5.49
C ASN A 337 24.63 23.32 -6.11
N ALA A 338 25.64 23.23 -6.97
CA ALA A 338 26.02 21.96 -7.59
C ALA A 338 26.21 20.85 -6.53
N PRO A 339 25.73 19.63 -6.79
CA PRO A 339 25.91 18.52 -5.87
C PRO A 339 27.41 18.18 -5.75
N TRP A 340 27.78 17.60 -4.62
CA TRP A 340 29.11 17.06 -4.41
C TRP A 340 29.34 15.79 -5.26
N CYS A 341 28.33 14.92 -5.38
CA CYS A 341 28.35 13.73 -6.23
C CYS A 341 27.06 13.69 -7.05
N TYR A 342 27.15 13.37 -8.34
CA TYR A 342 26.00 13.21 -9.22
C TYR A 342 26.19 12.04 -10.17
N LEU A 343 25.32 11.04 -10.05
CA LEU A 343 25.21 9.89 -10.94
C LEU A 343 23.92 10.05 -11.77
N PRO A 344 24.01 10.50 -13.04
CA PRO A 344 22.85 10.63 -13.90
C PRO A 344 22.36 9.30 -14.48
N PHE A 345 23.14 8.21 -14.35
CA PHE A 345 22.85 6.90 -14.93
C PHE A 345 22.62 6.85 -16.46
N ASP A 346 22.92 7.94 -17.18
CA ASP A 346 23.00 8.05 -18.64
C ASP A 346 24.08 7.14 -19.28
N GLY A 347 23.86 5.83 -19.26
CA GLY A 347 24.74 4.81 -19.82
C GLY A 347 26.02 4.56 -19.01
N THR A 348 26.20 5.23 -17.86
CA THR A 348 27.35 5.05 -16.98
C THR A 348 26.99 5.30 -15.51
N ILE A 349 27.76 4.69 -14.60
CA ILE A 349 27.70 4.96 -13.15
C ILE A 349 28.73 6.00 -12.71
N THR A 350 29.26 6.82 -13.63
CA THR A 350 30.33 7.78 -13.32
C THR A 350 29.79 8.99 -12.59
N ASP A 351 30.45 9.41 -11.50
CA ASP A 351 30.22 10.72 -10.89
C ASP A 351 30.68 11.83 -11.83
N VAL A 352 29.72 12.59 -12.36
CA VAL A 352 30.01 13.69 -13.30
C VAL A 352 30.66 14.90 -12.62
N GLN A 353 30.63 14.97 -11.28
CA GLN A 353 31.37 15.98 -10.51
C GLN A 353 32.83 15.60 -10.30
N GLY A 354 33.18 14.32 -10.49
CA GLY A 354 34.55 13.81 -10.38
C GLY A 354 35.10 13.74 -8.94
N ASN A 355 34.23 13.77 -7.93
CA ASN A 355 34.59 13.77 -6.51
C ASN A 355 34.54 12.38 -5.87
N ALA A 356 33.79 11.44 -6.47
CA ALA A 356 33.66 10.08 -5.99
C ALA A 356 34.11 9.04 -7.05
N GLN A 357 34.61 7.91 -6.55
CA GLN A 357 34.81 6.69 -7.32
C GLN A 357 33.59 5.80 -7.17
N THR A 358 33.20 5.15 -8.27
CA THR A 358 32.04 4.26 -8.32
C THR A 358 32.44 2.87 -8.80
N ALA A 359 31.83 1.85 -8.22
CA ALA A 359 31.97 0.48 -8.65
C ALA A 359 30.65 -0.27 -8.47
N SER A 360 30.23 -1.03 -9.47
CA SER A 360 29.06 -1.90 -9.37
C SER A 360 29.43 -3.31 -8.91
N SER A 361 28.47 -3.99 -8.26
CA SER A 361 28.52 -5.41 -7.95
C SER A 361 27.22 -6.11 -8.36
N GLY A 362 27.19 -7.44 -8.28
CA GLY A 362 26.04 -8.23 -8.72
C GLY A 362 25.85 -8.19 -10.23
N ASN A 363 24.62 -8.42 -10.68
CA ASN A 363 24.24 -8.38 -12.09
C ASN A 363 23.70 -6.99 -12.48
N PHE A 364 24.43 -5.94 -12.11
CA PHE A 364 24.07 -4.56 -12.37
C PHE A 364 23.94 -4.27 -13.87
N SER A 365 22.90 -3.53 -14.23
CA SER A 365 22.70 -3.02 -15.58
C SER A 365 22.11 -1.61 -15.58
N ILE A 366 22.25 -0.93 -16.72
CA ILE A 366 21.56 0.34 -16.97
C ILE A 366 20.49 0.05 -18.01
N GLU A 367 19.23 0.19 -17.62
CA GLU A 367 18.05 0.00 -18.46
C GLU A 367 17.81 1.25 -19.33
N ASP A 368 17.45 1.04 -20.59
CA ASP A 368 17.22 2.10 -21.58
C ASP A 368 18.34 3.15 -21.73
N SER A 369 19.55 2.79 -21.30
CA SER A 369 20.71 3.70 -21.19
C SER A 369 20.45 4.92 -20.31
N GLN A 370 19.48 4.86 -19.39
CA GLN A 370 19.08 5.98 -18.52
C GLN A 370 18.97 5.57 -17.05
N TYR A 371 18.47 4.37 -16.74
CA TYR A 371 18.10 4.03 -15.36
C TYR A 371 18.99 2.94 -14.78
N ALA A 372 19.48 3.13 -13.56
CA ALA A 372 20.15 2.07 -12.82
C ALA A 372 19.13 1.00 -12.42
N ASN A 373 19.36 -0.26 -12.82
CA ASN A 373 18.50 -1.39 -12.53
C ASN A 373 19.09 -2.26 -11.41
N PHE A 374 18.29 -2.49 -10.36
CA PHE A 374 18.67 -3.26 -9.17
C PHE A 374 17.92 -4.59 -9.01
N ASP A 375 17.12 -5.04 -9.99
CA ASP A 375 16.19 -6.18 -9.89
C ASP A 375 16.86 -7.57 -9.71
N SER A 376 18.19 -7.62 -9.72
CA SER A 376 18.95 -8.85 -9.54
C SER A 376 19.55 -8.91 -8.13
N PRO A 377 19.56 -10.09 -7.46
CA PRO A 377 20.19 -10.24 -6.16
C PRO A 377 21.63 -9.73 -6.14
N GLU A 378 22.04 -9.19 -5.00
CA GLU A 378 23.37 -8.65 -4.73
C GLU A 378 23.79 -7.47 -5.64
N THR A 379 22.85 -6.89 -6.39
CA THR A 379 23.11 -5.74 -7.25
C THR A 379 23.31 -4.49 -6.42
N ALA A 380 24.44 -3.82 -6.61
CA ALA A 380 24.73 -2.61 -5.86
C ALA A 380 25.65 -1.66 -6.64
N ILE A 381 25.65 -0.39 -6.23
CA ILE A 381 26.66 0.59 -6.62
C ILE A 381 27.34 1.11 -5.36
N ASN A 382 28.66 0.97 -5.28
CA ASN A 382 29.47 1.49 -4.19
C ASN A 382 30.06 2.84 -4.59
N ILE A 383 29.88 3.85 -3.75
CA ILE A 383 30.44 5.19 -3.88
C ILE A 383 31.49 5.38 -2.78
N THR A 384 32.72 5.76 -3.15
CA THR A 384 33.83 5.97 -2.21
C THR A 384 34.76 7.12 -2.65
N ASN A 385 35.49 7.71 -1.71
CA ASN A 385 36.60 8.65 -1.96
C ASN A 385 37.71 8.54 -0.90
N GLY A 386 37.75 7.43 -0.14
CA GLY A 386 38.59 7.26 1.04
C GLY A 386 37.90 7.64 2.36
N HIS A 387 36.93 8.57 2.37
CA HIS A 387 35.96 8.85 3.44
C HIS A 387 34.85 9.78 2.91
N VAL A 388 33.72 9.23 2.46
CA VAL A 388 32.76 9.87 1.53
C VAL A 388 32.34 11.27 1.98
N LEU A 389 32.09 11.45 3.28
CA LEU A 389 31.43 12.64 3.83
C LEU A 389 32.24 13.37 4.91
N ASN A 390 33.52 13.02 5.12
CA ASN A 390 34.30 13.60 6.21
C ASN A 390 34.52 15.13 6.10
N GLN A 391 34.33 15.67 4.90
CA GLN A 391 34.46 17.09 4.57
C GLN A 391 33.15 17.88 4.78
N PHE A 392 32.02 17.19 4.96
CA PHE A 392 30.72 17.85 5.11
C PHE A 392 30.57 18.36 6.54
N THR A 393 30.46 19.67 6.69
CA THR A 393 30.41 20.33 8.01
C THR A 393 29.09 21.01 8.31
N GLN A 394 28.25 21.24 7.30
CA GLN A 394 26.99 21.97 7.43
C GLN A 394 25.79 21.03 7.49
N GLY A 395 25.76 20.03 6.61
CA GLY A 395 24.67 19.07 6.53
C GLY A 395 24.88 18.10 5.38
N ILE A 396 23.80 17.44 4.99
CA ILE A 396 23.75 16.57 3.82
C ILE A 396 22.35 16.57 3.23
N THR A 397 22.29 16.42 1.90
CA THR A 397 21.09 16.00 1.20
C THR A 397 21.40 14.86 0.26
N ILE A 398 20.63 13.77 0.32
CA ILE A 398 20.64 12.69 -0.66
C ILE A 398 19.31 12.76 -1.42
N SER A 399 19.37 12.80 -2.75
CA SER A 399 18.17 12.85 -3.60
C SER A 399 18.32 11.98 -4.84
N PHE A 400 17.22 11.42 -5.32
CA PHE A 400 17.17 10.55 -6.49
C PHE A 400 15.73 10.37 -6.96
N TRP A 401 15.57 9.97 -8.21
CA TRP A 401 14.34 9.39 -8.72
C TRP A 401 14.32 7.89 -8.46
N GLN A 402 13.16 7.37 -8.12
CA GLN A 402 12.95 6.00 -7.68
C GLN A 402 11.71 5.43 -8.37
N TYR A 403 11.82 4.24 -8.96
CA TYR A 403 10.69 3.44 -9.42
C TYR A 403 10.80 2.05 -8.80
N GLY A 404 9.90 1.73 -7.87
CA GLY A 404 9.87 0.40 -7.24
C GLY A 404 8.99 -0.52 -8.05
N ARG A 405 9.41 -1.76 -8.28
CA ARG A 405 8.55 -2.75 -8.93
C ARG A 405 7.70 -3.47 -7.87
N SER A 406 6.49 -3.87 -8.23
CA SER A 406 5.55 -4.64 -7.40
C SER A 406 6.04 -6.08 -7.23
N SER A 407 7.21 -6.26 -6.63
CA SER A 407 7.65 -7.58 -6.21
C SER A 407 7.19 -7.86 -4.78
N ILE A 408 7.15 -9.15 -4.45
CA ILE A 408 6.86 -9.64 -3.09
C ILE A 408 7.97 -9.30 -2.08
N HIS A 409 9.04 -8.60 -2.49
CA HIS A 409 10.18 -8.26 -1.65
C HIS A 409 9.92 -6.93 -0.94
N ARG A 410 9.24 -7.02 0.20
CA ARG A 410 8.78 -5.88 1.01
C ARG A 410 9.91 -5.14 1.78
N ALA A 411 11.18 -5.18 1.36
CA ALA A 411 12.32 -4.94 2.26
C ALA A 411 13.52 -4.17 1.66
N ASP A 412 13.31 -2.96 1.15
CA ASP A 412 14.31 -2.38 0.26
C ASP A 412 15.16 -1.30 0.95
N THR A 413 16.44 -1.60 1.16
CA THR A 413 17.42 -0.58 1.51
C THR A 413 17.95 0.04 0.22
N LEU A 414 17.55 1.28 -0.05
CA LEU A 414 17.99 2.00 -1.26
C LEU A 414 19.39 2.56 -1.10
N VAL A 415 19.74 3.00 0.11
CA VAL A 415 21.05 3.60 0.40
C VAL A 415 21.50 3.12 1.77
N CYS A 416 22.76 2.68 1.88
CA CYS A 416 23.34 2.18 3.13
C CYS A 416 24.83 2.50 3.23
N SER A 417 25.35 2.89 4.40
CA SER A 417 26.79 3.12 4.60
C SER A 417 27.47 2.04 5.43
N ASP A 418 28.66 1.59 5.01
CA ASP A 418 29.61 0.74 5.77
C ASP A 418 29.03 -0.50 6.48
N TYR A 419 27.85 -0.95 6.05
CA TYR A 419 27.18 -2.05 6.72
C TYR A 419 27.88 -3.38 6.42
N THR A 420 28.14 -4.16 7.45
CA THR A 420 28.51 -5.57 7.31
C THR A 420 27.72 -6.36 8.34
N TYR A 421 26.82 -7.25 7.93
CA TYR A 421 26.14 -8.12 8.89
C TYR A 421 27.16 -8.98 9.67
N PRO A 422 27.04 -9.16 11.01
CA PRO A 422 26.02 -8.65 11.94
C PRO A 422 26.51 -7.43 12.78
N LYS A 423 27.31 -6.52 12.20
CA LYS A 423 27.94 -5.38 12.91
C LYS A 423 26.94 -4.27 13.33
N GLU A 424 27.50 -3.17 13.84
CA GLU A 424 26.83 -1.91 14.17
C GLU A 424 25.95 -1.38 13.03
N ALA A 425 24.87 -0.67 13.41
CA ALA A 425 23.94 -0.04 12.47
C ALA A 425 24.68 0.98 11.57
N PRO A 426 24.29 1.12 10.29
CA PRO A 426 24.94 2.06 9.37
C PRO A 426 24.79 3.51 9.87
N GLU A 427 25.74 4.41 9.61
CA GLU A 427 25.52 5.83 9.94
C GLU A 427 24.49 6.47 9.00
N ILE A 428 24.41 6.02 7.75
CA ILE A 428 23.41 6.46 6.77
C ILE A 428 22.62 5.27 6.27
N ALA A 429 21.30 5.38 6.33
CA ALA A 429 20.41 4.45 5.65
C ALA A 429 19.12 5.12 5.18
N ILE A 430 18.69 4.77 3.97
CA ILE A 430 17.39 5.11 3.42
C ILE A 430 16.69 3.80 3.07
N GLY A 431 15.53 3.57 3.68
CA GLY A 431 14.62 2.51 3.28
C GLY A 431 13.25 3.06 2.98
N LEU A 432 12.64 2.56 1.91
CA LEU A 432 11.26 2.85 1.53
C LEU A 432 10.34 1.65 1.77
N GLY A 433 10.81 0.67 2.54
CA GLY A 433 10.07 -0.48 3.02
C GLY A 433 10.97 -1.32 3.93
N LEU A 434 10.41 -1.94 4.97
CA LEU A 434 11.12 -2.83 5.88
C LEU A 434 10.64 -4.27 5.73
N TRP A 435 11.55 -5.23 5.97
CA TRP A 435 11.35 -6.69 5.92
C TRP A 435 10.01 -7.22 6.47
N GLU A 436 9.39 -6.52 7.43
CA GLU A 436 8.09 -6.87 8.02
C GLU A 436 7.05 -5.73 7.96
N GLU A 437 7.41 -4.56 7.42
CA GLU A 437 6.63 -3.30 7.41
C GLU A 437 6.92 -2.51 6.10
N PRO A 438 6.41 -2.97 4.94
CA PRO A 438 6.63 -2.30 3.65
C PRO A 438 6.10 -0.86 3.58
N GLU A 439 5.11 -0.54 4.41
CA GLU A 439 4.55 0.81 4.56
C GLU A 439 5.48 1.78 5.30
N VAL A 440 6.55 1.31 5.94
CA VAL A 440 7.45 2.16 6.72
C VAL A 440 8.63 2.62 5.88
N LEU A 441 8.81 3.94 5.83
CA LEU A 441 10.02 4.56 5.33
C LEU A 441 10.86 5.13 6.47
N TYR A 442 12.16 5.27 6.23
CA TYR A 442 13.03 5.92 7.20
C TYR A 442 14.21 6.62 6.54
N TRP A 443 14.62 7.70 7.20
CA TRP A 443 15.85 8.42 6.92
C TRP A 443 16.75 8.38 8.13
N GLN A 444 17.89 7.71 8.02
CA GLN A 444 18.89 7.62 9.07
C GLN A 444 20.17 8.33 8.64
N CYS A 445 20.69 9.17 9.53
CA CYS A 445 21.87 9.96 9.25
C CYS A 445 22.57 10.38 10.55
N GLY A 446 23.59 9.63 10.98
CA GLY A 446 24.40 9.85 12.18
C GLY A 446 24.30 8.73 13.22
N SER A 447 25.18 8.79 14.22
CA SER A 447 25.29 7.81 15.32
C SER A 447 25.07 8.48 16.70
N PRO A 448 24.39 7.83 17.66
CA PRO A 448 23.72 6.53 17.53
C PRO A 448 22.44 6.63 16.69
N TYR A 449 22.07 5.54 16.03
CA TYR A 449 21.02 5.53 15.01
C TYR A 449 19.62 5.83 15.54
N ASP A 450 19.32 5.42 16.78
CA ASP A 450 18.03 5.58 17.44
C ASP A 450 17.61 7.04 17.66
N THR A 451 18.59 7.92 17.83
CA THR A 451 18.38 9.37 17.99
C THR A 451 18.65 10.17 16.72
N ASN A 452 18.98 9.49 15.61
CA ASN A 452 19.31 10.09 14.32
C ASN A 452 18.56 9.43 13.16
N ARG A 453 17.37 8.88 13.46
CA ARG A 453 16.45 8.32 12.48
C ARG A 453 15.15 9.10 12.50
N LEU A 454 14.71 9.52 11.31
CA LEU A 454 13.40 10.08 11.05
C LEU A 454 12.54 9.00 10.37
N PRO A 455 11.61 8.36 11.09
CA PRO A 455 10.66 7.42 10.51
C PRO A 455 9.51 8.16 9.81
N GLY A 456 8.87 7.48 8.88
CA GLY A 456 7.63 7.90 8.21
C GLY A 456 6.81 6.68 7.82
N ILE A 457 5.55 6.91 7.44
CA ILE A 457 4.65 5.87 6.94
C ILE A 457 4.15 6.34 5.58
N HIS A 458 4.27 5.50 4.57
CA HIS A 458 3.71 5.85 3.28
C HIS A 458 2.18 5.88 3.35
N GLN A 459 1.57 6.81 2.62
CA GLN A 459 0.12 7.00 2.63
C GLN A 459 -0.60 6.14 1.58
N ALA A 460 0.11 5.71 0.54
CA ALA A 460 -0.43 4.89 -0.53
C ALA A 460 0.71 4.16 -1.30
N PRO A 461 0.51 2.93 -1.80
CA PRO A 461 1.53 2.11 -2.50
C PRO A 461 2.32 2.83 -3.59
N GLU A 462 1.67 3.77 -4.26
CA GLU A 462 2.23 4.57 -5.34
C GLU A 462 3.37 5.48 -4.86
N GLN A 463 3.51 5.73 -3.55
CA GLN A 463 4.64 6.50 -3.03
C GLN A 463 5.97 5.74 -3.15
N TRP A 464 5.95 4.40 -3.22
CA TRP A 464 7.17 3.59 -3.30
C TRP A 464 7.20 2.56 -4.44
N SER A 465 6.07 2.32 -5.11
CA SER A 465 5.94 1.31 -6.16
C SER A 465 5.16 1.79 -7.38
N GLU A 466 5.42 1.16 -8.53
CA GLU A 466 4.71 1.30 -9.81
C GLU A 466 4.65 2.71 -10.43
N ARG A 467 5.47 3.64 -9.93
CA ARG A 467 5.70 4.93 -10.58
C ARG A 467 7.04 5.54 -10.19
N TRP A 468 7.48 6.47 -11.01
CA TRP A 468 8.61 7.33 -10.68
C TRP A 468 8.22 8.33 -9.59
N ASN A 469 9.03 8.38 -8.54
CA ASN A 469 8.95 9.37 -7.47
C ASN A 469 10.32 10.00 -7.25
N HIS A 470 10.36 11.32 -7.10
CA HIS A 470 11.57 12.00 -6.67
C HIS A 470 11.60 12.09 -5.14
N TRP A 471 12.67 11.56 -4.55
CA TRP A 471 12.90 11.62 -3.11
C TRP A 471 14.06 12.56 -2.79
N ALA A 472 13.94 13.31 -1.69
CA ALA A 472 15.07 14.01 -1.10
C ALA A 472 15.07 13.89 0.43
N PHE A 473 16.23 13.59 0.99
CA PHE A 473 16.45 13.34 2.40
C PHE A 473 17.52 14.30 2.92
N THR A 474 17.15 15.16 3.87
CA THR A 474 18.02 16.25 4.33
C THR A 474 18.35 16.09 5.82
N LYS A 475 19.57 16.49 6.20
CA LYS A 475 19.94 16.69 7.61
C LYS A 475 20.87 17.89 7.76
N ASP A 476 20.52 18.81 8.63
CA ASP A 476 21.40 19.88 9.11
C ASP A 476 22.21 19.36 10.31
N PHE A 477 23.53 19.37 10.22
CA PHE A 477 24.41 18.79 11.23
C PHE A 477 24.52 19.66 12.49
N SER A 478 24.36 20.97 12.35
CA SER A 478 24.46 21.90 13.47
C SER A 478 23.23 21.85 14.38
N THR A 479 22.05 21.71 13.79
CA THR A 479 20.77 21.72 14.50
C THR A 479 20.18 20.33 14.72
N GLY A 480 20.61 19.33 13.94
CA GLY A 480 20.00 18.01 13.91
C GLY A 480 18.66 17.97 13.17
N LYS A 481 18.23 19.06 12.52
CA LYS A 481 16.97 19.09 11.78
C LYS A 481 17.03 18.14 10.59
N MET A 482 16.05 17.25 10.49
CA MET A 482 15.92 16.26 9.41
C MET A 482 14.61 16.48 8.65
N ALA A 483 14.60 16.16 7.35
CA ALA A 483 13.37 16.17 6.57
C ALA A 483 13.41 15.15 5.43
N ILE A 484 12.22 14.65 5.08
CA ILE A 484 11.95 13.76 3.95
C ILE A 484 11.00 14.50 3.01
N TYR A 485 11.38 14.57 1.74
CA TYR A 485 10.59 15.18 0.68
C TYR A 485 10.22 14.12 -0.36
N LEU A 486 8.96 14.16 -0.79
CA LEU A 486 8.42 13.36 -1.88
C LEU A 486 7.93 14.33 -2.96
N ASN A 487 8.42 14.17 -4.18
CA ASN A 487 8.05 14.98 -5.34
C ASN A 487 8.15 16.48 -5.03
N GLY A 488 9.26 16.90 -4.43
CA GLY A 488 9.55 18.30 -4.10
C GLY A 488 8.77 18.87 -2.90
N ARG A 489 7.81 18.14 -2.34
CA ARG A 489 7.00 18.56 -1.19
C ARG A 489 7.51 17.93 0.10
N LEU A 490 7.47 18.69 1.19
CA LEU A 490 7.85 18.19 2.51
C LEU A 490 6.83 17.14 2.97
N LEU A 491 7.26 15.89 3.13
CA LEU A 491 6.44 14.80 3.62
C LEU A 491 6.59 14.66 5.15
N TYR A 492 7.83 14.58 5.63
CA TYR A 492 8.13 14.48 7.06
C TYR A 492 9.22 15.45 7.48
N GLY A 493 9.07 15.99 8.69
CA GLY A 493 10.10 16.79 9.36
C GLY A 493 10.35 16.27 10.76
N GLY A 494 11.61 16.25 11.16
CA GLY A 494 12.03 15.70 12.45
C GLY A 494 13.21 16.42 13.07
N GLN A 495 13.57 15.95 14.26
CA GLN A 495 14.73 16.40 15.01
C GLN A 495 15.55 15.18 15.40
N GLY A 496 16.73 15.05 14.79
CA GLY A 496 17.79 14.18 15.27
C GLY A 496 18.75 14.94 16.18
N GLN A 497 19.88 14.33 16.51
CA GLN A 497 20.95 15.03 17.23
C GLN A 497 21.80 15.85 16.27
N SER A 498 22.38 16.94 16.80
CA SER A 498 23.52 17.59 16.16
C SER A 498 24.65 16.58 16.05
N THR A 499 25.20 16.40 14.87
CA THR A 499 26.26 15.42 14.60
C THR A 499 27.47 16.13 14.00
N GLY A 500 28.67 15.59 14.25
CA GLY A 500 29.85 16.00 13.50
C GLY A 500 29.80 15.50 12.05
N PRO A 501 30.86 15.73 11.26
CA PRO A 501 30.99 15.16 9.92
C PRO A 501 30.87 13.63 9.99
N ILE A 502 29.97 13.06 9.19
CA ILE A 502 29.73 11.62 9.10
C ILE A 502 30.98 10.94 8.51
N GLN A 503 31.47 9.92 9.20
CA GLN A 503 32.71 9.23 8.81
C GLN A 503 32.36 7.86 8.23
N ILE A 504 32.10 7.84 6.92
CA ILE A 504 31.83 6.60 6.20
C ILE A 504 32.86 6.36 5.10
N GLU A 505 33.23 5.11 4.83
CA GLU A 505 34.17 4.72 3.77
C GLU A 505 33.46 4.42 2.44
N ILE A 506 32.28 3.80 2.52
CA ILE A 506 31.48 3.36 1.39
C ILE A 506 30.01 3.75 1.63
N LEU A 507 29.41 4.39 0.62
CA LEU A 507 27.96 4.52 0.49
C LEU A 507 27.48 3.60 -0.63
N GLN A 508 26.65 2.62 -0.29
CA GLN A 508 26.12 1.62 -1.19
C GLN A 508 24.70 1.98 -1.62
N LEU A 509 24.39 1.85 -2.91
CA LEU A 509 23.07 2.00 -3.50
C LEU A 509 22.49 0.63 -3.86
N GLY A 510 21.20 0.46 -3.62
CA GLY A 510 20.40 -0.72 -3.98
C GLY A 510 20.68 -1.99 -3.21
N ASN A 511 21.55 -1.93 -2.20
CA ASN A 511 21.92 -3.08 -1.37
C ASN A 511 22.39 -2.62 0.01
N GLY A 512 22.43 -3.54 0.97
CA GLY A 512 23.14 -3.35 2.23
C GLY A 512 22.46 -4.03 3.42
N TRP A 513 21.63 -3.27 4.14
CA TRP A 513 21.22 -3.63 5.50
C TRP A 513 20.18 -4.75 5.57
N TYR A 514 18.94 -4.48 5.17
CA TYR A 514 17.83 -5.40 5.43
C TYR A 514 17.43 -6.24 4.21
N ARG A 515 17.83 -5.84 2.99
CA ARG A 515 17.79 -6.59 1.71
C ARG A 515 18.13 -5.67 0.52
N ASP A 516 18.21 -6.28 -0.65
CA ASP A 516 18.48 -5.64 -1.94
C ASP A 516 17.22 -4.90 -2.44
N TYR A 517 17.40 -3.74 -3.05
CA TYR A 517 16.32 -2.95 -3.65
C TYR A 517 15.84 -3.60 -4.95
N ASP A 518 14.53 -3.70 -5.14
CA ASP A 518 13.93 -4.21 -6.37
C ASP A 518 13.27 -3.08 -7.18
N GLY A 519 14.04 -2.53 -8.11
CA GLY A 519 13.54 -1.50 -9.00
C GLY A 519 14.61 -0.68 -9.68
N LEU A 520 14.17 0.47 -10.17
CA LEU A 520 14.98 1.42 -10.91
C LEU A 520 15.29 2.65 -10.08
N MET A 521 16.45 3.25 -10.33
CA MET A 521 16.84 4.53 -9.79
C MET A 521 17.38 5.42 -10.91
N ASP A 522 17.09 6.71 -10.82
CA ASP A 522 17.68 7.71 -11.69
C ASP A 522 18.23 8.89 -10.88
N ASP A 523 19.19 9.60 -11.45
CA ASP A 523 19.48 10.98 -11.09
C ASP A 523 19.95 11.17 -9.62
N PHE A 524 20.78 10.23 -9.14
CA PHE A 524 21.25 10.17 -7.75
C PHE A 524 22.27 11.28 -7.44
N ARG A 525 21.99 12.07 -6.40
CA ARG A 525 22.78 13.25 -6.02
C ARG A 525 23.06 13.27 -4.51
N ILE A 526 24.24 13.77 -4.15
CA ILE A 526 24.63 14.10 -2.78
C ILE A 526 25.02 15.58 -2.72
N HIS A 527 24.40 16.37 -1.85
CA HIS A 527 24.81 17.73 -1.53
C HIS A 527 25.42 17.79 -0.12
N ASP A 528 26.36 18.71 0.11
CA ASP A 528 27.12 18.89 1.36
C ASP A 528 26.44 19.83 2.38
N TYR A 529 25.15 20.09 2.17
CA TYR A 529 24.29 20.86 3.06
C TYR A 529 22.84 20.35 2.99
N ALA A 530 22.04 20.74 3.97
CA ALA A 530 20.61 20.45 3.98
C ALA A 530 19.88 21.41 3.02
N LEU A 531 19.38 20.88 1.91
CA LEU A 531 18.58 21.64 0.96
C LEU A 531 17.29 22.14 1.62
N ASN A 532 16.88 23.34 1.25
CA ASN A 532 15.59 23.88 1.65
C ASN A 532 14.45 23.37 0.73
N THR A 533 13.20 23.62 1.10
CA THR A 533 12.03 23.13 0.34
C THR A 533 12.04 23.59 -1.12
N PRO A 534 12.28 24.88 -1.46
CA PRO A 534 12.44 25.30 -2.84
C PRO A 534 13.55 24.61 -3.65
N GLU A 535 14.65 24.28 -3.01
CA GLU A 535 15.76 23.53 -3.64
C GLU A 535 15.38 22.08 -3.92
N CYS A 536 14.71 21.40 -2.97
CA CYS A 536 14.17 20.06 -3.20
C CYS A 536 13.11 20.05 -4.32
N ALA A 537 12.26 21.08 -4.38
CA ALA A 537 11.27 21.24 -5.44
C ALA A 537 11.93 21.48 -6.81
N TYR A 538 13.03 22.24 -6.86
CA TYR A 538 13.79 22.45 -8.08
C TYR A 538 14.31 21.12 -8.65
N LEU A 539 14.90 20.27 -7.80
CA LEU A 539 15.39 18.96 -8.22
C LEU A 539 14.27 18.04 -8.73
N ALA A 540 13.12 18.03 -8.05
CA ALA A 540 11.97 17.21 -8.44
C ALA A 540 11.26 17.65 -9.72
N THR A 541 11.40 18.92 -10.12
CA THR A 541 10.64 19.52 -11.24
C THR A 541 11.53 20.02 -12.36
N HIS A 542 12.84 19.78 -12.27
CA HIS A 542 13.86 20.41 -13.12
C HIS A 542 13.71 21.93 -13.21
N GLY A 543 13.42 22.56 -12.06
CA GLY A 543 13.28 24.01 -11.92
C GLY A 543 12.01 24.62 -12.52
N THR A 544 11.07 23.81 -12.98
CA THR A 544 9.79 24.32 -13.49
C THR A 544 8.82 24.69 -12.37
N GLY A 545 8.97 24.10 -11.18
CA GLY A 545 7.99 24.21 -10.09
C GLY A 545 6.68 23.46 -10.36
N VAL A 546 6.59 22.79 -11.51
CA VAL A 546 5.45 22.00 -11.94
C VAL A 546 5.84 20.54 -11.87
N LEU A 547 5.09 19.75 -11.10
CA LEU A 547 5.28 18.31 -11.08
C LEU A 547 4.76 17.71 -12.38
N PRO A 548 5.59 16.94 -13.11
CA PRO A 548 5.20 16.37 -14.40
C PRO A 548 4.24 15.16 -14.28
N LEU A 549 3.97 14.69 -13.06
CA LEU A 549 3.11 13.54 -12.83
C LEU A 549 1.68 14.00 -12.54
N PRO A 550 0.65 13.36 -13.11
CA PRO A 550 -0.67 13.43 -12.53
C PRO A 550 -0.53 12.91 -11.10
N ALA A 551 -0.98 13.72 -10.15
CA ALA A 551 -1.18 13.22 -8.83
C ALA A 551 -2.33 12.20 -8.97
N ILE A 552 -2.01 10.90 -9.04
CA ILE A 552 -2.97 9.89 -8.60
C ILE A 552 -3.08 10.14 -7.12
N VAL A 553 -4.00 11.05 -6.81
CA VAL A 553 -4.41 11.31 -5.44
C VAL A 553 -5.48 10.26 -5.19
N PRO A 554 -5.51 9.62 -4.02
CA PRO A 554 -6.63 8.76 -3.63
C PRO A 554 -8.01 9.43 -3.75
N SER A 555 -8.03 10.75 -3.99
CA SER A 555 -9.17 11.63 -4.22
C SER A 555 -9.58 11.83 -5.69
N ASP A 556 -8.83 11.32 -6.67
CA ASP A 556 -9.20 11.30 -8.11
C ASP A 556 -10.00 10.01 -8.36
N PHE A 557 -11.27 10.05 -8.00
CA PHE A 557 -12.14 8.86 -7.99
C PHE A 557 -12.55 8.45 -9.40
N ASN A 558 -12.57 9.39 -10.35
CA ASN A 558 -12.92 9.11 -11.75
C ASN A 558 -11.70 8.82 -12.64
N GLN A 559 -10.48 8.96 -12.09
CA GLN A 559 -9.19 8.74 -12.73
C GLN A 559 -9.01 9.55 -14.04
N ASP A 560 -9.59 10.74 -14.10
CA ASP A 560 -9.43 11.64 -15.26
C ASP A 560 -8.13 12.47 -15.18
N GLY A 561 -7.34 12.26 -14.11
CA GLY A 561 -6.08 12.93 -13.86
C GLY A 561 -6.25 14.30 -13.20
N GLN A 562 -7.47 14.66 -12.80
CA GLN A 562 -7.81 15.85 -12.05
C GLN A 562 -8.62 15.45 -10.82
N VAL A 563 -8.46 16.18 -9.73
CA VAL A 563 -9.40 16.16 -8.61
C VAL A 563 -10.27 17.37 -8.79
N ASP A 564 -11.53 17.17 -9.16
CA ASP A 564 -12.45 18.22 -9.55
C ASP A 564 -13.87 18.04 -8.99
N TRP A 565 -14.83 18.77 -9.55
CA TRP A 565 -16.23 18.73 -9.11
C TRP A 565 -16.91 17.37 -9.34
N GLN A 566 -16.41 16.56 -10.26
CA GLN A 566 -16.90 15.21 -10.56
C GLN A 566 -16.45 14.24 -9.46
N ASP A 567 -15.20 14.34 -8.99
CA ASP A 567 -14.74 13.58 -7.83
C ASP A 567 -15.43 14.02 -6.55
N PHE A 568 -15.68 15.33 -6.40
CA PHE A 568 -16.44 15.83 -5.27
C PHE A 568 -17.89 15.35 -5.29
N ALA A 569 -18.50 15.24 -6.48
CA ALA A 569 -19.84 14.70 -6.61
C ALA A 569 -19.87 13.22 -6.17
N PHE A 570 -18.84 12.45 -6.50
CA PHE A 570 -18.66 11.08 -6.01
C PHE A 570 -18.55 11.05 -4.47
N LEU A 571 -17.73 11.93 -3.90
CA LEU A 571 -17.57 12.04 -2.46
C LEU A 571 -18.84 12.47 -1.72
N ALA A 572 -19.55 13.46 -2.27
CA ALA A 572 -20.77 13.98 -1.68
C ALA A 572 -21.95 13.01 -1.77
N ASP A 573 -22.02 12.20 -2.84
CA ASP A 573 -23.06 11.17 -2.99
C ASP A 573 -22.87 10.02 -1.99
N GLU A 574 -21.63 9.56 -1.77
CA GLU A 574 -21.35 8.60 -0.69
C GLU A 574 -21.66 9.19 0.69
N TRP A 575 -21.41 10.49 0.92
CA TRP A 575 -21.73 11.17 2.19
C TRP A 575 -23.23 11.21 2.46
N ALA A 576 -24.01 11.54 1.43
CA ALA A 576 -25.45 11.67 1.56
C ALA A 576 -26.16 10.33 1.80
N ASN A 577 -25.51 9.21 1.46
CA ASN A 577 -26.07 7.86 1.52
C ASN A 577 -25.68 7.07 2.80
N GLN A 578 -24.92 7.67 3.72
CA GLN A 578 -24.74 7.21 5.11
C GLN A 578 -25.86 7.73 6.03
#